data_AF-Q4PN53-F1
#
_entry.id   AF-Q4PN53-F1
#
_cell.length_a   1.000
_cell.length_b   1.000
_cell.length_c   1.000
_cell.angle_alpha   90.00
_cell.angle_beta   90.00
_cell.angle_gamma   90.00
#
_symmetry.space_group_name_H-M   'P 1'
#
loop_
_entity.id
_entity.type
_entity.pdbx_description
1 polymer ?
#
loop_
_entity_poly.entity_id
_entity_poly.type
_entity_poly.pdbx_seq_one_letter_code
_entity_poly.pdbx_strand_id
1 'polypeptide(L)' 'MAQKLTLMVFVVFALLAIPAIDYVAGSGRDKGNAKRPKCTMTDCKSNDQCQDPPCSRCDSGAWGTGRCAY' A
#
# COMPACT_ATOMS: atom_id res chain seq x y z
N MET A 1 27.12 13.70 37.73
CA MET A 1 26.05 14.36 36.94
C MET A 1 25.99 13.89 35.48
N ALA A 2 27.12 13.52 34.85
CA ALA A 2 27.16 13.14 33.42
C ALA A 2 26.48 11.80 33.07
N GLN A 3 26.48 10.81 33.99
CA GLN A 3 25.95 9.46 33.74
C GLN A 3 24.41 9.41 33.54
N LYS A 4 23.68 10.33 34.18
CA LYS A 4 22.22 10.45 33.97
C LYS A 4 21.91 11.07 32.61
N LEU A 5 22.76 11.99 32.15
CA LEU A 5 22.57 12.68 30.88
C LEU A 5 22.82 11.73 29.70
N THR A 6 23.85 10.90 29.78
CA THR A 6 24.13 9.87 28.75
C THR A 6 23.01 8.84 28.66
N LEU A 7 22.44 8.39 29.78
CA LEU A 7 21.34 7.42 29.78
C LEU A 7 20.09 7.99 29.09
N MET A 8 19.75 9.26 29.35
CA MET A 8 18.62 9.94 28.70
C MET A 8 18.82 10.06 27.18
N VAL A 9 20.04 10.35 26.75
CA VAL A 9 20.38 10.44 25.32
C VAL A 9 20.16 9.09 24.62
N PHE A 10 20.63 7.98 25.19
CA PHE A 10 20.41 6.64 24.62
C PHE A 10 18.92 6.27 24.52
N VAL A 11 18.12 6.60 25.54
CA VAL A 11 16.68 6.32 25.53
C VAL A 11 15.97 7.13 24.44
N VAL A 12 16.33 8.41 24.28
CA VAL A 12 15.77 9.27 23.21
C VAL A 12 16.15 8.73 21.82
N PHE A 13 17.41 8.34 21.61
CA PHE A 13 17.84 7.74 20.34
C PHE A 13 17.11 6.42 20.03
N ALA A 14 16.90 5.56 21.03
CA ALA A 14 16.16 4.31 20.85
C ALA A 14 14.67 4.56 20.50
N LEU A 15 14.01 5.52 21.17
CA LEU A 15 12.62 5.86 20.90
C LEU A 15 12.42 6.49 19.50
N LEU A 16 13.38 7.27 19.03
CA LEU A 16 13.34 7.88 17.69
C LEU A 16 13.61 6.87 16.55
N ALA A 17 14.25 5.74 16.83
CA ALA A 17 14.53 4.70 15.83
C ALA A 17 13.32 3.82 15.49
N ILE A 18 12.37 3.65 16.42
CA ILE A 18 11.16 2.82 16.23
C ILE A 18 10.26 3.32 15.09
N PRO A 19 9.87 4.61 15.01
CA PRO A 19 8.95 5.08 13.96
C PRO A 19 9.59 5.05 12.56
N ALA A 20 10.93 5.05 12.46
CA ALA A 20 11.62 4.92 11.18
C ALA A 20 11.44 3.52 10.56
N ILE A 21 11.25 2.48 11.40
CA ILE A 21 11.02 1.11 10.94
C ILE A 21 9.56 0.93 10.49
N ASP A 22 8.60 1.54 11.21
CA ASP A 22 7.18 1.53 10.83
C ASP A 22 6.93 2.24 9.49
N TYR A 23 7.64 3.34 9.22
CA TYR A 23 7.57 4.04 7.94
C TYR A 23 8.06 3.18 6.76
N VAL A 24 9.12 2.40 6.98
CA VAL A 24 9.66 1.49 5.96
C VAL A 24 8.76 0.28 5.73
N ALA A 25 8.13 -0.25 6.78
CA ALA A 25 7.16 -1.36 6.66
C ALA A 25 5.85 -0.92 5.98
N GLY A 26 5.43 0.36 6.17
CA GLY A 26 4.28 0.95 5.49
C GLY A 26 4.48 1.21 4.00
N SER A 27 5.73 1.41 3.56
CA SER A 27 6.09 1.68 2.15
C SER A 27 5.71 0.55 1.18
N GLY A 28 5.45 -0.67 1.68
CA GLY A 28 4.92 -1.76 0.86
C GLY A 28 3.49 -1.53 0.33
N ARG A 29 2.70 -0.64 0.96
CA ARG A 29 1.38 -0.22 0.44
C ARG A 29 1.50 0.71 -0.76
N ASP A 30 2.61 1.44 -0.89
CA ASP A 30 2.94 2.30 -2.02
C ASP A 30 3.69 1.55 -3.13
N LYS A 31 3.40 0.25 -3.30
CA LYS A 31 3.57 -0.43 -4.59
C LYS A 31 2.60 0.11 -5.65
N GLY A 32 2.34 1.43 -5.68
CA GLY A 32 1.59 2.14 -6.71
C GLY A 32 2.23 2.07 -8.10
N ASN A 33 3.46 1.55 -8.19
CA ASN A 33 4.17 1.22 -9.43
C ASN A 33 4.22 -0.28 -9.75
N ALA A 34 3.45 -1.13 -9.08
CA ALA A 34 3.19 -2.46 -9.61
C ALA A 34 2.47 -2.26 -10.95
N LYS A 35 3.19 -2.49 -12.06
CA LYS A 35 2.73 -2.27 -13.44
C LYS A 35 1.35 -2.88 -13.61
N ARG A 36 0.32 -2.06 -13.50
CA ARG A 36 -1.07 -2.52 -13.60
C ARG A 36 -1.29 -3.02 -15.03
N PRO A 37 -1.85 -4.22 -15.21
CA PRO A 37 -2.15 -4.74 -16.54
C PRO A 37 -3.18 -3.82 -17.20
N LYS A 38 -3.09 -3.65 -18.52
CA LYS A 38 -3.95 -2.70 -19.25
C LYS A 38 -5.44 -2.92 -19.01
N CYS A 39 -5.83 -4.17 -18.75
CA CYS A 39 -7.20 -4.53 -18.42
C CYS A 39 -7.76 -3.79 -17.19
N THR A 40 -6.95 -3.39 -16.20
CA THR A 40 -7.47 -2.64 -15.03
C THR A 40 -7.80 -1.17 -15.31
N MET A 41 -7.54 -0.70 -16.53
CA MET A 41 -7.94 0.62 -17.01
C MET A 41 -9.22 0.57 -17.86
N THR A 42 -9.73 -0.64 -18.11
CA THR A 42 -10.96 -0.86 -18.87
C THR A 42 -12.16 -0.65 -17.96
N ASP A 43 -13.06 0.25 -18.36
CA ASP A 43 -14.34 0.45 -17.68
C ASP A 43 -15.25 -0.77 -17.90
N CYS A 44 -16.00 -1.14 -16.87
CA CYS A 44 -16.87 -2.30 -16.90
C CYS A 44 -18.15 -2.06 -16.07
N LYS A 45 -19.22 -2.79 -16.42
CA LYS A 45 -20.49 -2.84 -15.69
C LYS A 45 -20.79 -4.23 -15.13
N SER A 46 -20.34 -5.28 -15.81
CA SER A 46 -20.46 -6.67 -15.39
C SER A 46 -19.13 -7.42 -15.59
N ASN A 47 -18.99 -8.56 -14.91
CA ASN A 47 -17.77 -9.38 -14.96
C ASN A 47 -17.48 -9.93 -16.36
N ASP A 48 -18.49 -10.10 -17.20
CA ASP A 48 -18.35 -10.64 -18.56
C ASP A 48 -17.51 -9.74 -19.48
N GLN A 49 -17.33 -8.48 -19.11
CA GLN A 49 -16.52 -7.50 -19.84
C GLN A 49 -15.04 -7.58 -19.46
N CYS A 50 -14.69 -8.37 -18.44
CA CYS A 50 -13.35 -8.53 -17.91
C CYS A 50 -12.87 -9.98 -18.11
N GLN A 51 -12.76 -10.42 -19.38
CA GLN A 51 -12.29 -11.78 -19.74
C GLN A 51 -10.82 -11.84 -20.20
N ASP A 52 -10.07 -10.75 -20.02
CA ASP A 52 -8.65 -10.67 -20.36
C ASP A 52 -7.78 -10.98 -19.13
N PRO A 53 -7.11 -12.16 -19.05
CA PRO A 53 -6.26 -12.49 -17.92
C PRO A 53 -5.13 -11.46 -17.75
N PRO A 54 -4.83 -11.00 -16.53
CA PRO A 54 -5.30 -11.51 -15.24
C PRO A 54 -6.64 -10.92 -14.75
N CYS A 55 -7.27 -10.00 -15.47
CA CYS A 55 -8.54 -9.42 -15.05
C CYS A 55 -9.68 -10.42 -15.27
N SER A 56 -10.47 -10.66 -14.22
CA SER A 56 -11.58 -11.63 -14.24
C SER A 56 -12.90 -11.08 -13.71
N ARG A 57 -12.83 -9.92 -13.05
CA ARG A 57 -13.98 -9.33 -12.34
C ARG A 57 -14.10 -7.84 -12.63
N CYS A 58 -15.32 -7.35 -12.52
CA CYS A 58 -15.64 -5.95 -12.60
C CYS A 58 -15.87 -5.38 -11.20
N ASP A 59 -15.18 -4.29 -10.87
CA ASP A 59 -15.38 -3.56 -9.62
C ASP A 59 -16.55 -2.57 -9.73
N SER A 60 -17.75 -3.07 -10.06
CA SER A 60 -18.97 -2.25 -10.31
C SER A 60 -19.89 -2.11 -9.08
N GLY A 61 -19.40 -2.42 -7.88
CA GLY A 61 -20.16 -2.25 -6.64
C GLY A 61 -20.46 -0.77 -6.32
N ALA A 62 -21.32 -0.53 -5.32
CA ALA A 62 -21.67 0.84 -4.87
C ALA A 62 -20.46 1.67 -4.39
N TRP A 63 -19.37 0.99 -4.04
CA TRP A 63 -18.09 1.58 -3.63
C TRP A 63 -16.95 1.19 -4.60
N GLY A 64 -17.28 0.59 -5.73
CA GLY A 64 -16.33 0.11 -6.72
C GLY A 64 -15.91 1.21 -7.71
N THR A 65 -14.77 1.00 -8.36
CA THR A 65 -14.18 1.95 -9.32
C THR A 65 -14.80 1.90 -10.72
N GLY A 66 -15.70 0.95 -10.99
CA GLY A 66 -16.29 0.71 -12.30
C GLY A 66 -15.29 0.19 -13.33
N ARG A 67 -14.19 -0.41 -12.87
CA ARG A 67 -13.10 -0.92 -13.72
C ARG A 67 -12.84 -2.39 -13.51
N CYS A 68 -12.26 -3.04 -14.51
CA CYS A 68 -11.86 -4.43 -14.38
C CYS A 68 -10.76 -4.60 -13.31
N ALA A 69 -10.80 -5.71 -12.61
CA ALA A 69 -9.84 -6.11 -11.59
C ALA A 69 -9.52 -7.60 -11.72
N TYR A 70 -8.38 -8.01 -11.15
CA TYR A 70 -7.94 -9.40 -11.06
C TYR A 70 -8.84 -10.20 -10.15
#